data_AF-A0A2J0KYM2-F1
#
_entry.id   AF-A0A2J0KYM2-F1
#
_cell.length_a   1.000
_cell.length_b   1.000
_cell.length_c   1.000
_cell.angle_alpha   90.00
_cell.angle_beta   90.00
_cell.angle_gamma   90.00
#
_symmetry.space_group_name_H-M   'P 1'
#
loop_
_entity.id
_entity.type
_entity.pdbx_description
1 polymer ?
#
loop_
_entity_poly.entity_id
_entity_poly.type
_entity_poly.pdbx_seq_one_letter_code
_entity_poly.pdbx_strand_id
1 'polypeptide(L)'
;MNKYLLLNPWIYDFAAYDFGIKPIGLLRIASYLRASGDVYFLDCLAGCARSKKKTGFSKFRKEKIDKPAALKDIKRPYFKYGISIQDFKNKLLSIKHPDAIFVSSGMTF
;
A
#
# COMPACT_ATOMS: atom_id res chain seq x y z
N MET A 1 3.81 -21.88 15.32
CA MET A 1 4.50 -21.16 14.23
C MET A 1 4.16 -19.69 14.36
N ASN A 2 5.17 -18.81 14.25
CA ASN A 2 4.97 -17.37 14.32
C ASN A 2 4.15 -16.90 13.10
N LYS A 3 3.42 -15.80 13.25
CA LYS A 3 2.61 -15.18 12.21
C LYS A 3 3.06 -13.75 12.02
N TYR A 4 3.43 -13.41 10.78
CA TYR A 4 3.95 -12.09 10.45
C TYR A 4 3.01 -11.40 9.48
N LEU A 5 2.62 -10.16 9.78
CA LEU A 5 1.90 -9.30 8.85
C LEU A 5 2.87 -8.30 8.23
N LEU A 6 2.95 -8.25 6.91
CA LEU A 6 3.73 -7.29 6.16
C LEU A 6 2.79 -6.34 5.43
N LEU A 7 2.91 -5.05 5.72
CA LEU A 7 2.03 -3.99 5.26
C LEU A 7 2.79 -3.00 4.38
N ASN A 8 2.35 -2.86 3.13
CA ASN A 8 2.73 -1.72 2.29
C ASN A 8 1.63 -0.65 2.36
N PRO A 9 1.89 0.53 2.96
CA PRO A 9 0.85 1.51 3.23
C PRO A 9 0.37 2.28 1.99
N TRP A 10 -0.72 3.03 2.14
CA TRP A 10 -1.19 3.98 1.12
C TRP A 10 -0.18 5.11 0.91
N ILE A 11 -0.30 5.78 -0.25
CA ILE A 11 0.37 7.06 -0.50
C ILE A 11 -0.63 8.18 -0.24
N TYR A 12 -0.20 9.22 0.47
CA TYR A 12 -0.98 10.44 0.72
C TYR A 12 -0.23 11.61 0.09
N ASP A 13 -0.73 12.12 -1.04
CA ASP A 13 -0.01 13.13 -1.82
C ASP A 13 -0.95 13.93 -2.74
N PHE A 14 -0.44 14.99 -3.36
CA PHE A 14 -1.07 15.74 -4.43
C PHE A 14 -1.08 14.97 -5.76
N ALA A 15 -0.06 14.14 -5.99
CA ALA A 15 0.09 13.31 -7.19
C ALA A 15 0.89 12.05 -6.89
N ALA A 16 0.40 10.89 -7.34
CA ALA A 16 1.14 9.63 -7.34
C ALA A 16 0.81 8.85 -8.61
N TYR A 17 1.83 8.28 -9.23
CA TYR A 17 1.73 7.53 -10.49
C TYR A 17 2.25 6.11 -10.29
N ASP A 18 1.55 5.15 -10.87
CA ASP A 18 1.97 3.75 -10.81
C ASP A 18 2.87 3.43 -12.01
N PHE A 19 4.17 3.51 -11.79
CA PHE A 19 5.21 3.06 -12.72
C PHE A 19 5.57 1.58 -12.53
N GLY A 20 4.64 0.78 -11.99
CA GLY A 20 4.90 -0.61 -11.61
C GLY A 20 5.63 -0.74 -10.28
N ILE A 21 5.43 0.22 -9.37
CA ILE A 21 6.13 0.23 -8.08
C ILE A 21 5.77 -0.99 -7.24
N LYS A 22 6.77 -1.57 -6.57
CA LYS A 22 6.62 -2.71 -5.66
C LYS A 22 7.47 -2.51 -4.41
N PRO A 23 7.02 -2.93 -3.23
CA PRO A 23 7.78 -2.81 -1.98
C PRO A 23 8.85 -3.91 -1.89
N ILE A 24 9.85 -3.88 -2.78
CA ILE A 24 10.83 -4.97 -2.94
C ILE A 24 11.55 -5.30 -1.63
N GLY A 25 11.95 -4.29 -0.85
CA GLY A 25 12.57 -4.50 0.47
C GLY A 25 11.67 -5.30 1.41
N LEU A 26 10.38 -4.97 1.47
CA LEU A 26 9.40 -5.70 2.27
C LEU A 26 9.18 -7.14 1.76
N LEU A 27 9.16 -7.34 0.44
CA LEU A 27 9.05 -8.67 -0.17
C LEU A 27 10.26 -9.55 0.12
N ARG A 28 11.47 -8.98 0.21
CA ARG A 28 12.68 -9.70 0.64
C ARG A 28 12.56 -10.14 2.09
N ILE A 29 12.12 -9.26 2.99
CA ILE A 29 11.86 -9.61 4.40
C ILE A 29 10.82 -10.75 4.46
N ALA A 30 9.76 -10.68 3.65
CA ALA A 30 8.75 -11.74 3.55
C ALA A 30 9.37 -13.12 3.24
N SER A 31 10.31 -13.17 2.29
CA SER A 31 10.97 -14.44 1.92
C SER A 31 11.80 -15.05 3.05
N TYR A 32 12.47 -14.23 3.86
CA TYR A 32 13.21 -14.74 5.03
C TYR A 32 12.27 -15.23 6.13
N LEU A 33 11.19 -14.49 6.41
CA LEU A 33 10.25 -14.83 7.47
C LEU A 33 9.49 -16.13 7.21
N ARG A 34 9.21 -16.46 5.93
CA ARG A 34 8.55 -17.72 5.54
C ARG A 34 9.27 -18.98 6.02
N ALA A 35 10.57 -18.92 6.26
CA ALA A 35 11.32 -20.06 6.81
C ALA A 35 11.00 -20.34 8.29
N SER A 36 10.40 -19.38 8.99
CA SER A 36 10.15 -19.43 10.46
C SER A 36 8.68 -19.31 10.85
N GLY A 37 7.77 -19.10 9.90
CA GLY A 37 6.37 -18.83 10.20
C GLY A 37 5.49 -18.49 9.00
N ASP A 38 4.22 -18.24 9.30
CA ASP A 38 3.22 -17.83 8.32
C ASP A 38 3.39 -16.35 7.98
N VAL A 39 3.27 -16.02 6.70
CA VAL A 39 3.46 -14.66 6.19
C VAL A 39 2.18 -14.18 5.51
N TYR A 40 1.58 -13.15 6.08
CA TYR A 40 0.46 -12.40 5.51
C TYR A 40 0.99 -11.13 4.88
N PHE A 41 0.59 -10.84 3.64
CA PHE A 41 0.99 -9.62 2.94
C PHE A 41 -0.24 -8.79 2.57
N LEU A 42 -0.29 -7.56 3.07
CA LEU A 42 -1.33 -6.60 2.78
C LEU A 42 -0.72 -5.40 2.06
N ASP A 43 -0.98 -5.31 0.77
CA ASP A 43 -0.54 -4.19 -0.06
C ASP A 43 -1.69 -3.21 -0.29
N CYS A 44 -1.61 -2.03 0.33
CA CYS A 44 -2.61 -0.99 0.16
C CYS A 44 -2.57 -0.38 -1.26
N LEU A 45 -1.47 -0.57 -2.00
CA LEU A 45 -1.33 -0.12 -3.38
C LEU A 45 -1.69 -1.21 -4.40
N ALA A 46 -2.03 -2.42 -3.94
CA ALA A 46 -2.48 -3.51 -4.82
C ALA A 46 -3.89 -3.24 -5.37
N GLY A 47 -4.12 -3.60 -6.64
CA GLY A 47 -5.46 -3.52 -7.23
C GLY A 47 -5.69 -2.34 -8.17
N CYS A 48 -4.62 -1.67 -8.60
CA CYS A 48 -4.70 -0.75 -9.71
C CYS A 48 -4.81 -1.59 -10.98
N ALA A 49 -6.03 -1.73 -11.51
CA ALA A 49 -6.24 -2.50 -12.72
C ALA A 49 -5.35 -1.93 -13.83
N ARG A 50 -4.34 -2.69 -14.25
CA ARG A 50 -3.59 -2.37 -15.48
C ARG A 50 -4.63 -2.29 -16.58
N SER A 51 -4.73 -1.12 -17.20
CA SER A 51 -5.57 -0.98 -18.38
C SER A 51 -5.02 -1.94 -19.43
N LYS A 52 -5.78 -3.01 -19.75
CA LYS A 52 -5.41 -3.95 -20.82
C LYS A 52 -5.22 -3.25 -22.18
N LYS A 53 -5.69 -2.01 -22.33
CA LYS A 53 -5.76 -1.26 -23.59
C LYS A 53 -4.61 -0.27 -23.83
N LYS A 54 -3.76 0.05 -22.85
CA LYS A 54 -2.70 1.07 -23.01
C LYS A 54 -1.44 0.72 -22.21
N THR A 55 -0.35 0.42 -22.93
CA THR A 55 1.08 0.51 -22.53
C THR A 55 1.51 -0.02 -21.14
N GLY A 56 0.69 -0.78 -20.42
CA GLY A 56 1.08 -1.46 -19.18
C GLY A 56 1.05 -0.62 -17.89
N PHE A 57 0.74 0.69 -17.97
CA PHE A 57 0.64 1.56 -16.79
C PHE A 57 -0.77 1.55 -16.21
N SER A 58 -0.89 1.11 -14.95
CA SER A 58 -2.09 1.29 -14.14
C SER A 58 -2.17 2.73 -13.60
N LYS A 59 -3.36 3.17 -13.22
CA LYS A 59 -3.50 4.35 -12.36
C LYS A 59 -3.89 3.88 -10.97
N PHE A 60 -3.28 4.46 -9.94
CA PHE A 60 -3.78 4.27 -8.59
C PHE A 60 -5.25 4.67 -8.50
N ARG A 61 -6.07 3.82 -7.87
CA ARG A 61 -7.34 4.28 -7.28
C ARG A 61 -6.95 5.42 -6.33
N LYS A 62 -7.66 6.55 -6.42
CA LYS A 62 -7.41 7.69 -5.54
C LYS A 62 -8.70 8.25 -5.01
N GLU A 63 -8.64 8.75 -3.80
CA GLU A 63 -9.76 9.30 -3.05
C GLU A 63 -9.33 10.68 -2.56
N LYS A 64 -10.11 11.72 -2.88
CA LYS A 64 -9.83 13.07 -2.42
C LYS A 64 -10.07 13.12 -0.92
N ILE A 65 -9.13 13.69 -0.19
CA ILE A 65 -9.20 13.83 1.27
C ILE A 65 -8.83 15.26 1.66
N ASP A 66 -9.09 15.60 2.92
CA ASP A 66 -8.63 16.86 3.48
C ASP A 66 -7.11 16.89 3.59
N LYS A 67 -6.55 18.10 3.44
CA LYS A 67 -5.12 18.31 3.60
C LYS A 67 -4.75 18.29 5.07
N PRO A 68 -3.59 17.72 5.42
CA PRO A 68 -2.94 18.02 6.69
C PRO A 68 -2.77 19.52 6.85
N ALA A 69 -2.86 20.03 8.09
CA ALA A 69 -2.75 21.46 8.37
C ALA A 69 -1.48 22.10 7.80
N ALA A 70 -0.36 21.36 7.84
CA ALA A 70 0.94 21.78 7.29
C ALA A 70 0.94 22.00 5.76
N LEU A 71 -0.04 21.46 5.04
CA LEU A 71 -0.12 21.49 3.57
C LEU A 71 -1.31 22.31 3.05
N LYS A 72 -2.09 22.94 3.95
CA LYS A 72 -3.38 23.60 3.63
C LYS A 72 -3.27 24.65 2.51
N ASP A 73 -2.18 25.41 2.50
CA ASP A 73 -1.98 26.58 1.64
C ASP A 73 -1.62 26.22 0.19
N ILE A 74 -1.25 24.96 -0.07
CA ILE A 74 -0.93 24.47 -1.41
C ILE A 74 -2.22 24.38 -2.23
N LYS A 75 -2.38 25.16 -3.31
CA LYS A 75 -3.60 25.23 -4.14
C LYS A 75 -3.79 24.02 -5.08
N ARG A 76 -3.59 22.80 -4.57
CA ARG A 76 -3.81 21.53 -5.30
C ARG A 76 -4.65 20.57 -4.46
N PRO A 77 -5.48 19.70 -5.06
CA PRO A 77 -6.19 18.67 -4.30
C PRO A 77 -5.22 17.62 -3.74
N TYR A 78 -5.53 17.09 -2.55
CA TYR A 78 -4.75 16.07 -1.85
C TYR A 78 -5.54 14.76 -1.83
N PHE A 79 -4.83 13.64 -1.98
CA PHE A 79 -5.47 12.35 -2.20
C PHE A 79 -4.81 11.25 -1.38
N LYS A 80 -5.62 10.25 -1.03
CA LYS A 80 -5.18 8.92 -0.60
C LYS A 80 -5.20 7.97 -1.79
N TYR A 81 -4.06 7.38 -2.11
CA TYR A 81 -3.87 6.47 -3.24
C TYR A 81 -3.79 5.01 -2.77
N GLY A 82 -4.57 4.14 -3.41
CA GLY A 82 -4.65 2.72 -3.12
C GLY A 82 -6.08 2.20 -2.90
N ILE A 83 -6.19 1.02 -2.31
CA ILE A 83 -7.46 0.35 -1.97
C ILE A 83 -8.32 1.21 -1.04
N SER A 84 -9.62 0.91 -0.97
CA SER A 84 -10.49 1.59 -0.01
C SER A 84 -10.16 1.18 1.43
N ILE A 85 -10.54 2.02 2.41
CA ILE A 85 -10.43 1.64 3.83
C ILE A 85 -11.28 0.39 4.11
N GLN A 86 -12.42 0.24 3.43
CA GLN A 86 -13.27 -0.94 3.60
C GLN A 86 -12.58 -2.21 3.10
N ASP A 87 -11.94 -2.17 1.93
CA ASP A 87 -11.18 -3.32 1.42
C ASP A 87 -10.03 -3.68 2.34
N PHE A 88 -9.33 -2.67 2.87
CA PHE A 88 -8.29 -2.88 3.86
C PHE A 88 -8.82 -3.57 5.12
N LYS A 89 -9.93 -3.08 5.68
CA LYS A 89 -10.56 -3.69 6.86
C LYS A 89 -10.97 -5.13 6.59
N ASN A 90 -11.61 -5.41 5.46
CA ASN A 90 -12.03 -6.75 5.07
C ASN A 90 -10.82 -7.70 4.94
N LYS A 91 -9.73 -7.25 4.30
CA LYS A 91 -8.49 -8.02 4.22
C LYS A 91 -7.86 -8.24 5.59
N LEU A 92 -7.80 -7.20 6.42
CA LEU A 92 -7.21 -7.28 7.76
C LEU A 92 -7.98 -8.26 8.65
N LEU A 93 -9.30 -8.26 8.59
CA LEU A 93 -10.16 -9.19 9.34
C LEU A 93 -10.00 -10.65 8.91
N SER A 94 -9.52 -10.91 7.69
CA SER A 94 -9.23 -12.27 7.20
C SER A 94 -7.88 -12.82 7.71
N ILE A 95 -7.05 -11.98 8.30
CA ILE A 95 -5.71 -12.33 8.76
C ILE A 95 -5.81 -12.79 10.21
N LYS A 96 -5.24 -13.96 10.52
CA LYS A 96 -5.10 -14.41 11.91
C LYS A 96 -4.24 -13.42 12.68
N HIS A 97 -4.52 -13.23 13.97
CA HIS A 97 -3.76 -12.32 14.84
C HIS A 97 -2.24 -12.51 14.66
N PRO A 98 -1.51 -11.51 14.14
CA PRO A 98 -0.08 -11.61 13.91
C PRO A 98 0.71 -11.39 15.21
N ASP A 99 1.87 -12.02 15.32
CA ASP A 99 2.80 -11.84 16.43
C ASP A 99 3.71 -10.62 16.21
N ALA A 100 3.96 -10.27 14.95
CA ALA A 100 4.65 -9.04 14.57
C ALA A 100 4.11 -8.44 13.26
N ILE A 101 4.16 -7.11 13.18
CA ILE A 101 3.74 -6.34 12.01
C ILE A 101 4.94 -5.56 11.48
N PHE A 102 5.24 -5.74 10.19
CA PHE A 102 6.29 -5.03 9.47
C PHE A 102 5.65 -4.07 8.49
N VAL A 103 5.96 -2.79 8.60
CA VAL A 103 5.42 -1.75 7.72
C VAL A 103 6.54 -1.19 6.86
N SER A 104 6.35 -1.13 5.54
CA SER A 104 7.33 -0.47 4.68
C SER A 104 7.16 1.04 4.69
N SER A 105 8.27 1.72 4.41
CA SER A 105 8.30 3.14 4.10
C SER A 105 9.14 3.35 2.84
N GLY A 106 8.87 4.40 2.09
CA GLY A 106 9.62 4.77 0.90
C GLY A 106 9.46 6.25 0.60
N MET A 107 10.55 6.89 0.17
CA MET A 107 10.51 8.22 -0.42
C MET A 107 10.47 8.06 -1.93
N THR A 108 9.60 8.82 -2.59
CA THR A 108 9.55 8.92 -4.05
C THR A 108 10.06 10.30 -4.45
N PHE A 109 10.88 10.36 -5.51
CA PHE A 109 11.44 11.58 -6.09
C PHE A 109 10.47 12.24 -7.08
#